data_AF-A0A4Y3QKW4-F1
#
_entry.id   AF-A0A4Y3QKW4-F1
#
_cell.length_a   1.000
_cell.length_b   1.000
_cell.length_c   1.000
_cell.angle_alpha   90.00
_cell.angle_beta   90.00
_cell.angle_gamma   90.00
#
_symmetry.space_group_name_H-M   'P 1'
#
loop_
_entity.id
_entity.type
_entity.pdbx_description
1 polymer ?
#
loop_
_entity_poly.entity_id
_entity_poly.type
_entity_poly.pdbx_seq_one_letter_code
_entity_poly.pdbx_strand_id
1 'polypeptide(L)'
;MSTSVVLPALGESVTEGTVTRWLKQVGDTVQEDEGLLEISTDKVDTEIPSPVSGVIEEILVQEDETVEVGAVLAKIGDGSGAASSDDAPQAAPVEQESAPAEEAAPAESAPVEQAAPAEQSAPAAGGDSTEVKLPELGESVTEGTVTRWLKAVGDDVAVDEPLLEISTDKVDTEIPSPVAGTLQEILVQEDETVNVGAALARIGSGAAPAAQPAEPAPAPAAEEKPAAPAPAAEQKPAEQPAPAAEEKPAAPAPAVEKPVEQAPAASSNDDVTYVTPLVRRLAQQQGVDLASVKGSGVGGRIRKEDVLKAAEAAKAAPAASSAPAAAAPAAPAPVEVSPLRGTTQKMSRLRKVIAERAVASMQATAQLTTVVEVDVTKLAALRDRMKGEFQQKTGDKLSFLPFFAIAAIEGLKAYPIINSTVEGDEIVYPAHENVSIAVDTERGLLTPVVKDAGDKNIAQLAREIADLAARTRDNKLKPDELAGGTFTLTNTGSRGALFDTPIVFLPQSAILGLGAVVKKPGIVSVDGKDAIAVRSYVYLALSYDHRIIDGADAARFLGTVKARLEAAQFEGDLGI
;
A
#
# COMPACT_ATOMS: atom_id res chain seq x y z
N MET A 1 -18.17 59.47 11.58
CA MET A 1 -16.92 59.26 12.35
C MET A 1 -16.54 57.80 12.22
N SER A 2 -15.31 57.48 11.80
CA SER A 2 -14.89 56.08 11.62
C SER A 2 -14.33 55.48 12.91
N THR A 3 -14.82 54.28 13.26
CA THR A 3 -14.38 53.48 14.40
C THR A 3 -13.45 52.39 13.88
N SER A 4 -12.28 52.26 14.50
CA SER A 4 -11.29 51.23 14.14
C SER A 4 -11.64 49.92 14.84
N VAL A 5 -11.76 48.84 14.05
CA VAL A 5 -11.88 47.48 14.55
C VAL A 5 -10.47 46.97 14.80
N VAL A 6 -10.18 46.59 16.04
CA VAL A 6 -8.86 46.07 16.45
C VAL A 6 -8.97 44.60 16.79
N LEU A 7 -7.89 43.85 16.59
CA LEU A 7 -7.80 42.47 17.04
C LEU A 7 -7.89 42.41 18.58
N PRO A 8 -8.97 41.86 19.17
CA PRO A 8 -9.08 41.75 20.63
C PRO A 8 -8.08 40.70 21.15
N ALA A 9 -7.82 40.73 22.47
CA ALA A 9 -7.04 39.67 23.10
C ALA A 9 -7.85 38.36 23.10
N LEU A 10 -7.37 37.34 22.38
CA LEU A 10 -8.04 36.04 22.20
C LEU A 10 -7.64 35.00 23.27
N GLY A 11 -7.01 35.43 24.36
CA GLY A 11 -6.58 34.61 25.50
C GLY A 11 -5.28 35.11 26.13
N GLU A 12 -4.96 34.65 27.35
CA GLU A 12 -3.75 35.09 28.06
C GLU A 12 -2.43 34.68 27.38
N SER A 13 -2.47 33.72 26.44
CA SER A 13 -1.31 33.18 25.74
C SER A 13 -1.28 33.41 24.22
N VAL A 14 -2.24 34.15 23.65
CA VAL A 14 -2.32 34.39 22.20
C VAL A 14 -1.80 35.79 21.88
N THR A 15 -0.72 35.87 21.10
CA THR A 15 -0.05 37.15 20.76
C THR A 15 -0.35 37.64 19.34
N GLU A 16 -0.79 36.76 18.44
CA GLU A 16 -1.09 37.04 17.04
C GLU A 16 -2.19 36.10 16.51
N GLY A 17 -2.80 36.46 15.38
CA GLY A 17 -3.77 35.63 14.67
C GLY A 17 -3.75 35.89 13.17
N THR A 18 -4.07 34.86 12.39
CA THR A 18 -4.13 34.92 10.92
C THR A 18 -5.57 35.08 10.47
N VAL A 19 -5.85 36.06 9.61
CA VAL A 19 -7.18 36.25 9.02
C VAL A 19 -7.44 35.14 8.01
N THR A 20 -8.35 34.22 8.31
CA THR A 20 -8.68 33.11 7.40
C THR A 20 -9.70 33.52 6.36
N ARG A 21 -10.67 34.36 6.75
CA ARG A 21 -11.76 34.76 5.86
C ARG A 21 -12.48 36.01 6.33
N TRP A 22 -12.81 36.89 5.40
CA TRP A 22 -13.75 37.99 5.63
C TRP A 22 -15.19 37.55 5.37
N LEU A 23 -16.08 37.82 6.34
CA LEU A 23 -17.52 37.57 6.22
C LEU A 23 -18.26 38.76 5.58
N LYS A 24 -17.63 39.94 5.58
CA LYS A 24 -18.16 41.22 5.06
C LYS A 24 -17.12 41.94 4.21
N GLN A 25 -17.56 42.67 3.20
CA GLN A 25 -16.71 43.42 2.27
C GLN A 25 -16.78 44.93 2.49
N VAL A 26 -15.82 45.68 1.93
CA VAL A 26 -15.86 47.16 1.94
C VAL A 26 -17.16 47.63 1.27
N GLY A 27 -17.92 48.46 1.96
CA GLY A 27 -19.23 48.95 1.54
C GLY A 27 -20.41 48.18 2.15
N ASP A 28 -20.19 47.05 2.81
CA ASP A 28 -21.26 46.31 3.48
C ASP A 28 -21.69 46.99 4.78
N THR A 29 -22.99 46.91 5.07
CA THR A 29 -23.56 47.33 6.36
C THR A 29 -23.45 46.18 7.36
N VAL A 30 -22.98 46.49 8.56
CA VAL A 30 -22.80 45.54 9.68
C VAL A 30 -23.47 46.09 10.94
N GLN A 31 -24.07 45.22 11.74
CA GLN A 31 -24.64 45.54 13.05
C GLN A 31 -23.60 45.31 14.16
N GLU A 32 -23.78 45.98 15.31
CA GLU A 32 -23.01 45.68 16.51
C GLU A 32 -23.20 44.20 16.91
N ASP A 33 -22.12 43.54 17.30
CA ASP A 33 -22.02 42.11 17.60
C ASP A 33 -22.21 41.15 16.40
N GLU A 34 -22.34 41.65 15.16
CA GLU A 34 -22.40 40.82 13.96
C GLU A 34 -20.99 40.41 13.49
N GLY A 35 -20.82 39.15 13.05
CA GLY A 35 -19.56 38.60 12.55
C GLY A 35 -18.95 39.37 11.39
N LEU A 36 -17.69 39.81 11.54
CA LEU A 36 -16.94 40.55 10.51
C LEU A 36 -15.96 39.67 9.75
N LEU A 37 -15.16 38.87 10.48
CA LEU A 37 -14.13 38.02 9.93
C LEU A 37 -13.82 36.83 10.86
N GLU A 38 -13.23 35.79 10.30
CA GLU A 38 -12.70 34.64 11.01
C GLU A 38 -11.18 34.79 11.17
N ILE A 39 -10.69 34.47 12.36
CA ILE A 39 -9.27 34.48 12.69
C ILE A 39 -8.86 33.13 13.25
N SER A 40 -7.81 32.56 12.68
CA SER A 40 -7.16 31.36 13.19
C SER A 40 -6.01 31.73 14.10
N THR A 41 -5.96 31.07 15.26
CA THR A 41 -4.84 31.17 16.21
C THR A 41 -4.24 29.79 16.41
N ASP A 42 -3.12 29.71 17.12
CA ASP A 42 -2.45 28.45 17.46
C ASP A 42 -3.29 27.51 18.37
N LYS A 43 -4.46 27.96 18.84
CA LYS A 43 -5.33 27.21 19.75
C LYS A 43 -6.74 26.99 19.23
N VAL A 44 -7.35 28.00 18.60
CA VAL A 44 -8.75 27.96 18.14
C VAL A 44 -8.98 28.94 16.98
N ASP A 45 -9.94 28.59 16.12
CA ASP A 45 -10.53 29.54 15.17
C ASP A 45 -11.65 30.32 15.89
N THR A 46 -11.62 31.65 15.78
CA THR A 46 -12.59 32.53 16.45
C THR A 46 -13.12 33.57 15.47
N GLU A 47 -14.43 33.76 15.48
CA GLU A 47 -15.09 34.83 14.73
C GLU A 47 -14.99 36.15 15.50
N ILE A 48 -14.54 37.22 14.84
CA ILE A 48 -14.45 38.56 15.42
C ILE A 48 -15.73 39.34 15.08
N PRO A 49 -16.54 39.71 16.09
CA PRO A 49 -17.74 40.50 15.87
C PRO A 49 -17.45 42.00 15.72
N SER A 50 -18.38 42.74 15.11
CA SER A 50 -18.28 44.18 14.95
C SER A 50 -18.51 44.94 16.27
N PRO A 51 -17.61 45.86 16.67
CA PRO A 51 -17.79 46.65 17.88
C PRO A 51 -18.83 47.77 17.74
N VAL A 52 -19.27 48.09 16.51
CA VAL A 52 -20.26 49.14 16.22
C VAL A 52 -21.12 48.77 15.01
N SER A 53 -22.33 49.33 14.95
CA SER A 53 -23.13 49.29 13.72
C SER A 53 -22.67 50.36 12.73
N GLY A 54 -22.48 50.03 11.45
CA GLY A 54 -22.07 50.97 10.43
C GLY A 54 -21.77 50.34 9.07
N VAL A 55 -21.04 51.06 8.22
CA VAL A 55 -20.58 50.61 6.91
C VAL A 55 -19.08 50.42 6.94
N ILE A 56 -18.57 49.30 6.43
CA ILE A 56 -17.12 49.05 6.32
C ILE A 56 -16.53 50.02 5.29
N GLU A 57 -15.71 50.97 5.73
CA GLU A 57 -15.09 51.98 4.86
C GLU A 57 -13.78 51.49 4.26
N GLU A 58 -13.01 50.69 5.01
CA GLU A 58 -11.67 50.27 4.63
C GLU A 58 -11.28 48.98 5.36
N ILE A 59 -10.77 47.98 4.61
CA ILE A 59 -10.14 46.77 5.15
C ILE A 59 -8.62 46.97 5.04
N LEU A 60 -7.92 46.88 6.16
CA LEU A 60 -6.48 47.15 6.27
C LEU A 60 -5.63 45.88 6.24
N VAL A 61 -6.23 44.72 6.51
CA VAL A 61 -5.57 43.42 6.62
C VAL A 61 -6.29 42.43 5.71
N GLN A 62 -5.55 41.80 4.79
CA GLN A 62 -6.12 40.89 3.79
C GLN A 62 -6.27 39.46 4.35
N GLU A 63 -7.02 38.61 3.64
CA GLU A 63 -7.03 37.17 3.92
C GLU A 63 -5.62 36.59 3.79
N ASP A 64 -5.33 35.58 4.61
CA ASP A 64 -4.01 34.94 4.79
C ASP A 64 -2.91 35.82 5.44
N GLU A 65 -3.26 37.02 5.94
CA GLU A 65 -2.32 37.91 6.63
C GLU A 65 -2.33 37.70 8.16
N THR A 66 -1.15 37.66 8.79
CA THR A 66 -0.98 37.45 10.24
C THR A 66 -0.72 38.78 10.95
N VAL A 67 -1.45 39.03 12.04
CA VAL A 67 -1.46 40.30 12.74
C VAL A 67 -1.41 40.12 14.26
N GLU A 68 -0.69 41.03 14.94
CA GLU A 68 -0.55 41.04 16.40
C GLU A 68 -1.82 41.56 17.11
N VAL A 69 -2.05 41.11 18.34
CA VAL A 69 -3.15 41.60 19.19
C VAL A 69 -3.06 43.12 19.35
N GLY A 70 -4.17 43.82 19.07
CA GLY A 70 -4.25 45.27 19.07
C GLY A 70 -4.00 45.94 17.70
N ALA A 71 -3.64 45.18 16.66
CA ALA A 71 -3.57 45.70 15.30
C ALA A 71 -4.96 46.09 14.76
N VAL A 72 -5.02 47.11 13.90
CA VAL A 72 -6.26 47.59 13.28
C VAL A 72 -6.58 46.76 12.04
N LEU A 73 -7.73 46.10 12.04
CA LEU A 73 -8.19 45.19 10.98
C LEU A 73 -9.00 45.92 9.90
N ALA A 74 -9.92 46.79 10.31
CA ALA A 74 -10.80 47.56 9.42
C ALA A 74 -11.30 48.84 10.08
N LYS A 75 -11.87 49.75 9.28
CA LYS A 75 -12.57 50.95 9.74
C LYS A 75 -14.05 50.89 9.36
N ILE A 76 -14.91 51.17 10.34
CA ILE A 76 -16.37 51.21 10.17
C ILE A 76 -16.86 52.63 10.39
N GLY A 77 -17.53 53.20 9.39
CA GLY A 77 -18.12 54.53 9.44
C GLY A 77 -19.64 54.53 9.58
N ASP A 78 -20.20 55.70 9.84
CA ASP A 78 -21.64 55.97 9.94
C ASP A 78 -22.32 56.16 8.57
N GLY A 79 -21.63 55.82 7.47
CA GLY A 79 -22.15 55.92 6.11
C GLY A 79 -22.31 57.36 5.60
N SER A 80 -21.75 58.37 6.29
CA SER A 80 -21.87 59.79 5.92
C SER A 80 -20.75 60.28 4.98
N GLY A 81 -20.01 59.38 4.33
CA GLY A 81 -18.82 59.72 3.55
C GLY A 81 -18.82 59.12 2.15
N ALA A 82 -19.69 59.60 1.26
CA ALA A 82 -19.58 59.36 -0.18
C ALA A 82 -19.29 60.67 -0.93
N ALA A 83 -18.10 60.70 -1.56
CA ALA A 83 -17.58 61.60 -2.59
C ALA A 83 -17.10 63.03 -2.22
N SER A 84 -15.80 63.30 -2.38
CA SER A 84 -15.24 64.08 -3.52
C SER A 84 -13.77 64.56 -3.34
N SER A 85 -12.93 64.12 -4.28
CA SER A 85 -11.82 64.78 -5.03
C SER A 85 -10.99 65.97 -4.48
N ASP A 86 -9.66 65.81 -4.67
CA ASP A 86 -8.60 66.79 -5.06
C ASP A 86 -8.13 67.89 -4.09
N ASP A 87 -6.84 67.85 -3.69
CA ASP A 87 -5.84 68.91 -3.94
C ASP A 87 -4.42 68.48 -3.50
N ALA A 88 -3.41 68.78 -4.33
CA ALA A 88 -1.97 68.56 -4.07
C ALA A 88 -1.34 69.78 -3.34
N PRO A 89 -0.10 69.71 -2.79
CA PRO A 89 1.08 70.03 -3.63
C PRO A 89 2.44 69.36 -3.27
N GLN A 90 3.12 68.88 -4.30
CA GLN A 90 4.50 69.21 -4.77
C GLN A 90 5.80 68.99 -3.94
N ALA A 91 6.67 68.11 -4.53
CA ALA A 91 8.14 68.14 -4.76
C ALA A 91 9.22 67.59 -3.76
N ALA A 92 9.65 66.33 -3.98
CA ALA A 92 10.91 65.78 -4.57
C ALA A 92 12.34 66.19 -4.06
N PRO A 93 13.48 65.48 -4.38
CA PRO A 93 13.69 64.24 -5.20
C PRO A 93 14.79 63.22 -4.73
N VAL A 94 15.05 62.21 -5.60
CA VAL A 94 16.22 61.29 -5.87
C VAL A 94 16.13 59.84 -5.33
N GLU A 95 16.38 58.74 -6.06
CA GLU A 95 17.06 58.47 -7.37
C GLU A 95 16.63 57.09 -7.99
N GLN A 96 16.98 56.84 -9.25
CA GLN A 96 16.44 55.86 -10.24
C GLN A 96 17.04 54.43 -10.26
N GLU A 97 16.34 53.53 -11.00
CA GLU A 97 16.83 52.60 -12.08
C GLU A 97 16.24 51.16 -11.92
N SER A 98 15.62 50.43 -12.88
CA SER A 98 15.32 50.51 -14.33
C SER A 98 14.19 49.49 -14.71
N ALA A 99 13.50 49.70 -15.84
CA ALA A 99 12.48 48.83 -16.46
C ALA A 99 13.03 48.05 -17.69
N PRO A 100 12.27 47.14 -18.35
CA PRO A 100 11.29 47.50 -19.41
C PRO A 100 9.96 46.67 -19.37
N ALA A 101 8.75 47.25 -19.56
CA ALA A 101 8.00 47.58 -20.81
C ALA A 101 7.53 46.34 -21.63
N GLU A 102 6.33 46.19 -22.21
CA GLU A 102 5.02 46.86 -22.25
C GLU A 102 4.10 45.97 -23.15
N GLU A 103 2.77 46.08 -23.08
CA GLU A 103 1.83 46.18 -24.23
C GLU A 103 0.50 45.36 -24.19
N ALA A 104 -0.59 46.16 -24.19
CA ALA A 104 -1.92 46.04 -24.82
C ALA A 104 -3.04 45.11 -24.31
N ALA A 105 -4.16 45.78 -23.96
CA ALA A 105 -5.54 45.27 -23.86
C ALA A 105 -6.18 45.05 -25.25
N PRO A 106 -7.39 44.44 -25.34
CA PRO A 106 -8.62 45.25 -25.18
C PRO A 106 -9.81 44.56 -24.45
N ALA A 107 -10.79 45.40 -24.08
CA ALA A 107 -12.15 45.14 -23.58
C ALA A 107 -13.00 44.22 -24.51
N GLU A 108 -14.18 43.65 -24.19
CA GLU A 108 -15.39 44.10 -23.49
C GLU A 108 -16.32 42.85 -23.40
N SER A 109 -17.11 42.57 -22.34
CA SER A 109 -18.54 42.91 -22.27
C SER A 109 -19.21 42.28 -21.03
N ALA A 110 -20.15 43.02 -20.45
CA ALA A 110 -20.91 42.72 -19.24
C ALA A 110 -22.08 41.73 -19.49
N PRO A 111 -22.66 41.14 -18.42
CA PRO A 111 -23.42 39.89 -18.47
C PRO A 111 -24.92 40.07 -18.73
N VAL A 112 -25.52 39.05 -19.36
CA VAL A 112 -26.97 38.86 -19.47
C VAL A 112 -27.47 37.89 -18.41
N GLU A 113 -28.46 38.38 -17.68
CA GLU A 113 -29.34 37.77 -16.70
C GLU A 113 -30.09 36.53 -17.24
N GLN A 114 -30.13 35.42 -16.50
CA GLN A 114 -31.10 34.35 -16.76
C GLN A 114 -31.54 33.61 -15.48
N ALA A 115 -32.77 33.96 -15.07
CA ALA A 115 -33.86 33.19 -14.49
C ALA A 115 -33.58 31.88 -13.71
N ALA A 116 -34.09 31.87 -12.47
CA ALA A 116 -34.35 30.68 -11.65
C ALA A 116 -35.31 29.68 -12.31
N PRO A 117 -35.12 28.36 -12.14
CA PRO A 117 -36.14 27.36 -12.42
C PRO A 117 -37.05 27.14 -11.22
N ALA A 118 -38.34 27.08 -11.52
CA ALA A 118 -39.45 26.84 -10.61
C ALA A 118 -39.49 25.42 -10.03
N GLU A 119 -40.12 25.34 -8.87
CA GLU A 119 -40.59 24.12 -8.20
C GLU A 119 -41.40 23.21 -9.15
N GLN A 120 -41.09 21.91 -9.13
CA GLN A 120 -41.95 20.87 -9.69
C GLN A 120 -42.36 19.88 -8.60
N SER A 121 -43.65 19.93 -8.29
CA SER A 121 -44.40 19.08 -7.38
C SER A 121 -44.40 17.60 -7.80
N ALA A 122 -44.15 16.73 -6.82
CA ALA A 122 -44.18 15.27 -6.91
C ALA A 122 -45.61 14.69 -7.05
N PRO A 123 -45.77 13.47 -7.62
CA PRO A 123 -46.99 12.70 -7.46
C PRO A 123 -46.98 11.96 -6.11
N ALA A 124 -48.09 12.08 -5.37
CA ALA A 124 -48.33 11.35 -4.14
C ALA A 124 -48.69 9.88 -4.42
N ALA A 125 -47.99 8.96 -3.76
CA ALA A 125 -48.46 7.63 -3.44
C ALA A 125 -48.24 7.40 -1.94
N GLY A 126 -49.32 7.52 -1.17
CA GLY A 126 -49.30 7.38 0.28
C GLY A 126 -49.20 5.92 0.71
N GLY A 127 -48.08 5.59 1.34
CA GLY A 127 -48.02 4.65 2.45
C GLY A 127 -47.31 5.37 3.59
N ASP A 128 -47.80 5.25 4.83
CA ASP A 128 -47.14 5.82 6.01
C ASP A 128 -45.70 5.27 6.06
N SER A 129 -44.72 6.12 5.74
CA SER A 129 -43.30 5.84 5.89
C SER A 129 -42.74 6.76 6.98
N THR A 130 -42.20 6.13 8.02
CA THR A 130 -41.52 6.81 9.12
C THR A 130 -40.03 6.84 8.81
N GLU A 131 -39.45 8.03 8.89
CA GLU A 131 -38.02 8.24 8.69
C GLU A 131 -37.26 7.89 9.98
N VAL A 132 -36.31 6.95 9.87
CA VAL A 132 -35.39 6.60 10.97
C VAL A 132 -34.21 7.56 10.90
N LYS A 133 -34.05 8.39 11.93
CA LYS A 133 -32.95 9.35 12.03
C LYS A 133 -31.87 8.84 12.97
N LEU A 134 -30.64 9.29 12.77
CA LEU A 134 -29.54 9.04 13.69
C LEU A 134 -29.85 9.72 15.05
N PRO A 135 -30.03 8.96 16.15
CA PRO A 135 -30.22 9.55 17.48
C PRO A 135 -28.95 10.23 17.98
N GLU A 136 -29.09 11.09 18.99
CA GLU A 136 -27.93 11.64 19.72
C GLU A 136 -27.18 10.51 20.43
N LEU A 137 -25.93 10.27 20.04
CA LEU A 137 -25.06 9.19 20.56
C LEU A 137 -24.18 9.65 21.74
N GLY A 138 -24.55 10.74 22.40
CA GLY A 138 -23.86 11.36 23.55
C GLY A 138 -23.54 12.84 23.32
N GLU A 139 -23.33 13.60 24.39
CA GLU A 139 -23.18 15.06 24.39
C GLU A 139 -21.98 15.60 23.56
N SER A 140 -21.12 14.73 23.03
CA SER A 140 -19.91 15.11 22.29
C SER A 140 -19.77 14.44 20.92
N VAL A 141 -20.79 13.74 20.42
CA VAL A 141 -20.76 13.03 19.13
C VAL A 141 -21.63 13.77 18.12
N THR A 142 -21.01 14.42 17.13
CA THR A 142 -21.71 15.21 16.10
C THR A 142 -22.05 14.42 14.83
N GLU A 143 -21.34 13.32 14.59
CA GLU A 143 -21.49 12.47 13.41
C GLU A 143 -21.16 11.01 13.73
N GLY A 144 -21.67 10.09 12.92
CA GLY A 144 -21.38 8.66 12.99
C GLY A 144 -21.29 8.04 11.61
N THR A 145 -20.41 7.06 11.42
CA THR A 145 -20.30 6.32 10.15
C THR A 145 -21.08 5.01 10.24
N VAL A 146 -21.93 4.72 9.27
CA VAL A 146 -22.60 3.41 9.14
C VAL A 146 -21.55 2.34 8.84
N THR A 147 -21.29 1.41 9.76
CA THR A 147 -20.33 0.32 9.52
C THR A 147 -20.96 -0.87 8.83
N ARG A 148 -22.23 -1.15 9.14
CA ARG A 148 -22.91 -2.34 8.64
C ARG A 148 -24.42 -2.24 8.78
N TRP A 149 -25.16 -2.66 7.76
CA TRP A 149 -26.59 -2.91 7.85
C TRP A 149 -26.88 -4.33 8.35
N LEU A 150 -27.74 -4.43 9.36
CA LEU A 150 -28.22 -5.70 9.92
C LEU A 150 -29.53 -6.17 9.26
N LYS A 151 -30.23 -5.24 8.61
CA LYS A 151 -31.47 -5.46 7.86
C LYS A 151 -31.35 -4.96 6.42
N ALA A 152 -31.90 -5.71 5.47
CA ALA A 152 -31.94 -5.36 4.06
C ALA A 152 -33.28 -4.71 3.69
N VAL A 153 -33.29 -3.94 2.58
CA VAL A 153 -34.54 -3.40 2.01
C VAL A 153 -35.49 -4.55 1.72
N GLY A 154 -36.70 -4.48 2.27
CA GLY A 154 -37.74 -5.51 2.19
C GLY A 154 -37.85 -6.39 3.45
N ASP A 155 -36.94 -6.27 4.42
CA ASP A 155 -37.02 -7.03 5.67
C ASP A 155 -38.02 -6.41 6.66
N ASP A 156 -38.74 -7.27 7.39
CA ASP A 156 -39.58 -6.86 8.52
C ASP A 156 -38.72 -6.58 9.77
N VAL A 157 -39.08 -5.53 10.49
CA VAL A 157 -38.39 -5.03 11.68
C VAL A 157 -39.41 -4.71 12.77
N ALA A 158 -39.17 -5.16 14.00
CA ALA A 158 -39.96 -4.82 15.18
C ALA A 158 -39.46 -3.51 15.84
N VAL A 159 -40.30 -2.90 16.69
CA VAL A 159 -39.85 -1.80 17.55
C VAL A 159 -38.69 -2.28 18.43
N ASP A 160 -37.67 -1.45 18.58
CA ASP A 160 -36.43 -1.69 19.32
C ASP A 160 -35.50 -2.77 18.74
N GLU A 161 -35.77 -3.28 17.53
CA GLU A 161 -34.90 -4.26 16.87
C GLU A 161 -33.72 -3.56 16.14
N PRO A 162 -32.47 -4.06 16.26
CA PRO A 162 -31.29 -3.41 15.68
C PRO A 162 -31.31 -3.43 14.14
N LEU A 163 -31.14 -2.25 13.54
CA LEU A 163 -31.19 -2.02 12.09
C LEU A 163 -29.82 -1.97 11.43
N LEU A 164 -28.88 -1.27 12.08
CA LEU A 164 -27.52 -1.05 11.59
C LEU A 164 -26.57 -0.80 12.76
N GLU A 165 -25.28 -0.99 12.49
CA GLU A 165 -24.17 -0.61 13.36
C GLU A 165 -23.59 0.73 12.88
N ILE A 166 -23.31 1.62 13.84
CA ILE A 166 -22.65 2.89 13.61
C ILE A 166 -21.40 2.97 14.46
N SER A 167 -20.29 3.35 13.82
CA SER A 167 -19.03 3.65 14.50
C SER A 167 -18.90 5.15 14.72
N THR A 168 -18.68 5.53 15.96
CA THR A 168 -18.33 6.89 16.37
C THR A 168 -16.87 6.93 16.81
N ASP A 169 -16.35 8.12 17.10
CA ASP A 169 -14.97 8.29 17.58
C ASP A 169 -14.71 7.62 18.95
N LYS A 170 -15.76 7.25 19.71
CA LYS A 170 -15.66 6.63 21.03
C LYS A 170 -16.11 5.17 21.09
N VAL A 171 -17.18 4.80 20.40
CA VAL A 171 -17.77 3.45 20.52
C VAL A 171 -18.58 3.07 19.29
N ASP A 172 -18.60 1.79 18.97
CA ASP A 172 -19.56 1.21 18.02
C ASP A 172 -20.89 0.99 18.73
N THR A 173 -21.99 1.50 18.16
CA THR A 173 -23.34 1.42 18.73
C THR A 173 -24.33 0.91 17.69
N GLU A 174 -25.22 0.01 18.11
CA GLU A 174 -26.33 -0.47 17.28
C GLU A 174 -27.49 0.53 17.34
N ILE A 175 -28.05 0.90 16.19
CA ILE A 175 -29.23 1.76 16.11
C ILE A 175 -30.48 0.90 16.01
N PRO A 176 -31.38 0.91 17.02
CA PRO A 176 -32.63 0.17 16.98
C PRO A 176 -33.70 0.90 16.15
N SER A 177 -34.68 0.14 15.66
CA SER A 177 -35.82 0.70 14.94
C SER A 177 -36.80 1.40 15.89
N PRO A 178 -37.19 2.67 15.64
CA PRO A 178 -38.16 3.38 16.46
C PRO A 178 -39.61 2.90 16.24
N VAL A 179 -39.88 2.19 15.14
CA VAL A 179 -41.21 1.70 14.76
C VAL A 179 -41.15 0.28 14.19
N ALA A 180 -42.25 -0.47 14.29
CA ALA A 180 -42.37 -1.75 13.60
C ALA A 180 -42.85 -1.53 12.16
N GLY A 181 -42.25 -2.22 11.19
CA GLY A 181 -42.63 -2.16 9.78
C GLY A 181 -41.60 -2.83 8.87
N THR A 182 -41.75 -2.64 7.56
CA THR A 182 -40.80 -3.18 6.57
C THR A 182 -39.80 -2.09 6.17
N LEU A 183 -38.50 -2.41 6.08
CA LEU A 183 -37.47 -1.48 5.62
C LEU A 183 -37.68 -1.18 4.13
N GLN A 184 -38.11 0.03 3.78
CA GLN A 184 -38.50 0.37 2.41
C GLN A 184 -37.34 0.92 1.58
N GLU A 185 -36.45 1.68 2.20
CA GLU A 185 -35.37 2.39 1.52
C GLU A 185 -34.22 2.65 2.50
N ILE A 186 -33.00 2.34 2.07
CA ILE A 186 -31.76 2.73 2.76
C ILE A 186 -31.28 4.03 2.11
N LEU A 187 -31.31 5.12 2.88
CA LEU A 187 -30.91 6.45 2.41
C LEU A 187 -29.39 6.65 2.53
N VAL A 188 -28.76 5.95 3.49
CA VAL A 188 -27.34 6.08 3.85
C VAL A 188 -26.68 4.71 3.72
N GLN A 189 -25.70 4.62 2.83
CA GLN A 189 -25.05 3.36 2.53
C GLN A 189 -24.01 2.98 3.60
N GLU A 190 -23.59 1.71 3.62
CA GLU A 190 -22.43 1.31 4.42
C GLU A 190 -21.20 2.15 4.04
N ASP A 191 -20.38 2.46 5.04
CA ASP A 191 -19.20 3.35 4.99
C ASP A 191 -19.50 4.86 4.77
N GLU A 192 -20.75 5.29 4.85
CA GLU A 192 -21.14 6.71 4.74
C GLU A 192 -21.22 7.38 6.13
N THR A 193 -20.63 8.57 6.27
CA THR A 193 -20.68 9.38 7.50
C THR A 193 -21.89 10.30 7.45
N VAL A 194 -22.65 10.32 8.55
CA VAL A 194 -23.86 11.11 8.68
C VAL A 194 -23.88 11.87 9.99
N ASN A 195 -24.43 13.09 9.93
CA ASN A 195 -24.62 13.94 11.10
C ASN A 195 -25.77 13.45 11.96
N VAL A 196 -25.72 13.74 13.26
CA VAL A 196 -26.85 13.50 14.17
C VAL A 196 -28.12 14.15 13.63
N GLY A 197 -29.23 13.42 13.68
CA GLY A 197 -30.52 13.85 13.13
C GLY A 197 -30.70 13.63 11.62
N ALA A 198 -29.68 13.18 10.89
CA ALA A 198 -29.81 12.80 9.48
C ALA A 198 -30.63 11.51 9.33
N ALA A 199 -31.35 11.41 8.20
CA ALA A 199 -32.19 10.27 7.87
C ALA A 199 -31.36 9.08 7.37
N LEU A 200 -31.47 7.94 8.04
CA LEU A 200 -30.73 6.71 7.73
C LEU A 200 -31.52 5.80 6.77
N ALA A 201 -32.82 5.64 7.03
CA ALA A 201 -33.71 4.79 6.24
C ALA A 201 -35.19 5.15 6.44
N ARG A 202 -36.06 4.60 5.61
CA ARG A 202 -37.51 4.70 5.73
C ARG A 202 -38.14 3.35 6.04
N ILE A 203 -39.03 3.32 7.03
CA ILE A 203 -39.77 2.13 7.46
C ILE A 203 -41.26 2.41 7.34
N GLY A 204 -42.02 1.54 6.69
CA GLY A 204 -43.46 1.75 6.49
C GLY A 204 -44.29 0.48 6.48
N SER A 205 -45.61 0.64 6.58
CA SER A 205 -46.58 -0.46 6.72
C SER A 205 -47.03 -1.07 5.38
N GLY A 206 -46.12 -1.20 4.42
CA GLY A 206 -46.41 -1.71 3.09
C GLY A 206 -45.16 -2.26 2.40
N ALA A 207 -45.37 -3.27 1.53
CA ALA A 207 -44.30 -3.94 0.79
C ALA A 207 -43.44 -2.91 0.04
N ALA A 208 -42.12 -3.05 0.16
CA ALA A 208 -41.14 -2.20 -0.51
C ALA A 208 -41.49 -2.06 -2.02
N PRO A 209 -41.48 -0.84 -2.58
CA PRO A 209 -41.69 -0.65 -4.02
C PRO A 209 -40.70 -1.52 -4.78
N ALA A 210 -41.17 -2.27 -5.78
CA ALA A 210 -40.28 -3.02 -6.64
C ALA A 210 -39.28 -2.06 -7.29
N ALA A 211 -37.97 -2.35 -7.13
CA ALA A 211 -36.89 -1.57 -7.71
C ALA A 211 -37.14 -1.33 -9.20
N GLN A 212 -37.45 -0.09 -9.57
CA GLN A 212 -37.63 0.31 -10.95
C GLN A 212 -36.24 0.61 -11.52
N PRO A 213 -35.87 0.06 -12.69
CA PRO A 213 -34.59 0.32 -13.32
C PRO A 213 -34.42 1.82 -13.55
N ALA A 214 -33.27 2.37 -13.14
CA ALA A 214 -32.89 3.73 -13.49
C ALA A 214 -32.89 3.89 -15.01
N GLU A 215 -33.75 4.78 -15.50
CA GLU A 215 -33.76 5.22 -16.88
C GLU A 215 -32.47 6.02 -17.15
N PRO A 216 -31.74 5.74 -18.25
CA PRO A 216 -30.47 6.39 -18.51
C PRO A 216 -30.67 7.88 -18.75
N ALA A 217 -29.92 8.70 -18.01
CA ALA A 217 -29.81 10.13 -18.26
C ALA A 217 -29.37 10.38 -19.73
N PRO A 218 -29.94 11.39 -20.41
CA PRO A 218 -29.58 11.71 -21.78
C PRO A 218 -28.10 12.11 -21.86
N ALA A 219 -27.39 11.53 -22.83
CA ALA A 219 -26.00 11.83 -23.13
C ALA A 219 -25.81 13.33 -23.41
N PRO A 220 -24.77 13.98 -22.87
CA PRO A 220 -24.41 15.33 -23.29
C PRO A 220 -24.09 15.34 -24.78
N ALA A 221 -24.67 16.33 -25.48
CA ALA A 221 -24.34 16.63 -26.86
C ALA A 221 -22.83 16.90 -26.97
N ALA A 222 -22.22 16.35 -28.03
CA ALA A 222 -20.84 16.62 -28.36
C ALA A 222 -20.66 18.12 -28.67
N GLU A 223 -19.95 18.82 -27.78
CA GLU A 223 -19.36 20.11 -28.10
C GLU A 223 -18.10 19.91 -28.94
N GLU A 224 -18.08 20.58 -30.09
CA GLU A 224 -16.95 20.67 -31.00
C GLU A 224 -15.76 21.35 -30.30
N LYS A 225 -14.65 20.64 -30.20
CA LYS A 225 -13.38 21.16 -29.70
C LYS A 225 -12.76 22.11 -30.74
N PRO A 226 -12.40 23.36 -30.38
CA PRO A 226 -11.68 24.26 -31.28
C PRO A 226 -10.31 23.69 -31.66
N ALA A 227 -9.99 23.77 -32.95
CA ALA A 227 -8.70 23.38 -33.51
C ALA A 227 -7.57 24.25 -32.95
N ALA A 228 -6.57 23.61 -32.34
CA ALA A 228 -5.30 24.26 -32.00
C ALA A 228 -4.38 24.33 -33.24
N PRO A 229 -3.62 25.44 -33.41
CA PRO A 229 -2.87 25.72 -34.62
C PRO A 229 -1.62 24.84 -34.74
N ALA A 230 -1.26 24.51 -35.99
CA ALA A 230 -0.09 23.74 -36.36
C ALA A 230 1.23 24.46 -35.99
N PRO A 231 2.22 23.78 -35.40
CA PRO A 231 3.57 24.31 -35.29
C PRO A 231 4.25 24.34 -36.65
N ALA A 232 4.79 25.51 -36.98
CA ALA A 232 5.67 25.75 -38.10
C ALA A 232 6.95 24.91 -38.01
N ALA A 233 7.46 24.55 -39.17
CA ALA A 233 8.68 23.80 -39.35
C ALA A 233 9.93 24.63 -38.97
N GLU A 234 10.71 24.15 -38.01
CA GLU A 234 12.11 24.54 -37.83
C GLU A 234 13.01 23.30 -37.80
N GLN A 235 13.72 23.16 -38.91
CA GLN A 235 15.13 22.78 -39.09
C GLN A 235 15.75 21.70 -38.18
N LYS A 236 15.98 20.52 -38.77
CA LYS A 236 16.95 19.52 -38.33
C LYS A 236 18.38 20.11 -38.26
N PRO A 237 19.09 19.97 -37.12
CA PRO A 237 20.55 20.04 -37.10
C PRO A 237 21.19 18.80 -37.72
N ALA A 238 22.33 19.03 -38.37
CA ALA A 238 23.10 18.08 -39.17
C ALA A 238 23.62 16.85 -38.40
N GLU A 239 23.49 15.67 -39.02
CA GLU A 239 24.26 14.48 -38.66
C GLU A 239 25.71 14.62 -39.14
N GLN A 240 26.66 14.50 -38.21
CA GLN A 240 28.08 14.29 -38.47
C GLN A 240 28.40 12.79 -38.29
N PRO A 241 29.28 12.18 -39.12
CA PRO A 241 29.31 10.74 -39.31
C PRO A 241 30.08 10.00 -38.21
N ALA A 242 29.56 8.84 -37.80
CA ALA A 242 30.26 7.85 -36.99
C ALA A 242 31.20 6.98 -37.85
N PRO A 243 32.33 6.50 -37.30
CA PRO A 243 33.39 5.84 -38.07
C PRO A 243 33.07 4.40 -38.45
N ALA A 244 33.72 3.98 -39.55
CA ALA A 244 33.56 2.74 -40.28
C ALA A 244 33.78 1.47 -39.43
N ALA A 245 32.85 0.52 -39.58
CA ALA A 245 33.05 -0.89 -39.24
C ALA A 245 33.48 -1.64 -40.51
N GLU A 246 34.58 -2.39 -40.38
CA GLU A 246 35.19 -3.19 -41.44
C GLU A 246 34.29 -4.35 -41.89
N GLU A 247 34.13 -4.48 -43.21
CA GLU A 247 33.49 -5.60 -43.88
C GLU A 247 34.38 -6.84 -43.85
N LYS A 248 33.77 -8.01 -43.60
CA LYS A 248 34.37 -9.32 -43.89
C LYS A 248 33.40 -10.16 -44.75
N PRO A 249 33.89 -10.86 -45.80
CA PRO A 249 33.05 -11.27 -46.93
C PRO A 249 32.45 -12.67 -46.81
N ALA A 250 31.48 -12.92 -47.69
CA ALA A 250 30.62 -14.10 -47.77
C ALA A 250 31.23 -15.33 -48.48
N ALA A 251 30.62 -16.49 -48.13
CA ALA A 251 30.57 -17.82 -48.78
C ALA A 251 31.77 -18.80 -48.57
N PRO A 252 31.58 -20.15 -48.64
CA PRO A 252 30.40 -20.94 -49.04
C PRO A 252 29.99 -22.11 -48.09
N ALA A 253 28.90 -22.79 -48.43
CA ALA A 253 28.35 -23.99 -47.80
C ALA A 253 29.19 -25.27 -48.01
N PRO A 254 29.11 -26.28 -47.11
CA PRO A 254 29.54 -27.63 -47.43
C PRO A 254 28.35 -28.57 -47.71
N ALA A 255 28.41 -29.19 -48.89
CA ALA A 255 27.78 -30.46 -49.19
C ALA A 255 28.68 -31.59 -48.65
N VAL A 256 28.11 -32.55 -47.92
CA VAL A 256 28.68 -33.89 -47.79
C VAL A 256 27.55 -34.91 -47.90
N GLU A 257 27.71 -35.74 -48.91
CA GLU A 257 26.86 -36.85 -49.34
C GLU A 257 26.78 -37.94 -48.25
N LYS A 258 25.58 -38.50 -48.05
CA LYS A 258 25.42 -39.83 -47.42
C LYS A 258 24.88 -40.80 -48.48
N PRO A 259 25.57 -41.92 -48.74
CA PRO A 259 25.11 -42.91 -49.70
C PRO A 259 23.84 -43.63 -49.23
N VAL A 260 23.02 -43.93 -50.24
CA VAL A 260 21.90 -44.86 -50.20
C VAL A 260 22.47 -46.28 -50.14
N GLU A 261 22.05 -47.10 -49.17
CA GLU A 261 22.19 -48.55 -49.26
C GLU A 261 20.87 -49.23 -48.91
N GLN A 262 20.53 -50.15 -49.81
CA GLN A 262 19.27 -50.85 -49.95
C GLN A 262 19.08 -51.90 -48.84
N ALA A 263 17.81 -52.21 -48.58
CA ALA A 263 17.43 -53.44 -47.89
C ALA A 263 18.00 -54.67 -48.63
N PRO A 264 18.58 -55.65 -47.90
CA PRO A 264 18.55 -57.03 -48.32
C PRO A 264 17.37 -57.74 -47.68
N ALA A 265 16.72 -58.51 -48.54
CA ALA A 265 15.69 -59.47 -48.22
C ALA A 265 16.16 -60.52 -47.20
N ALA A 266 15.13 -61.12 -46.59
CA ALA A 266 15.13 -62.35 -45.81
C ALA A 266 16.29 -63.31 -46.15
N SER A 267 17.09 -63.61 -45.13
CA SER A 267 17.83 -64.86 -45.03
C SER A 267 17.08 -65.76 -44.06
N SER A 268 16.40 -66.74 -44.62
CA SER A 268 15.89 -67.92 -43.94
C SER A 268 17.04 -68.66 -43.27
N ASN A 269 17.11 -68.56 -41.94
CA ASN A 269 17.68 -69.59 -41.09
C ASN A 269 16.52 -70.25 -40.35
N ASP A 270 16.00 -71.31 -40.97
CA ASP A 270 15.26 -72.36 -40.30
C ASP A 270 16.18 -73.00 -39.26
N ASP A 271 16.18 -72.47 -38.05
CA ASP A 271 16.34 -73.30 -36.86
C ASP A 271 15.03 -73.23 -36.09
N VAL A 272 14.01 -73.86 -36.69
CA VAL A 272 12.69 -74.03 -36.07
C VAL A 272 12.89 -74.92 -34.86
N THR A 273 13.26 -74.29 -33.75
CA THR A 273 13.18 -74.91 -32.43
C THR A 273 11.71 -75.24 -32.23
N TYR A 274 11.33 -76.49 -32.48
CA TYR A 274 9.95 -76.94 -32.39
C TYR A 274 9.48 -76.81 -30.94
N VAL A 275 8.74 -75.74 -30.66
CA VAL A 275 8.18 -75.45 -29.34
C VAL A 275 6.75 -76.00 -29.26
N THR A 276 6.49 -76.83 -28.26
CA THR A 276 5.14 -77.38 -28.04
C THR A 276 4.14 -76.26 -27.69
N PRO A 277 2.85 -76.38 -28.06
CA PRO A 277 1.84 -75.34 -27.79
C PRO A 277 1.73 -74.92 -26.32
N LEU A 278 2.01 -75.86 -25.39
CA LEU A 278 2.02 -75.59 -23.96
C LEU A 278 3.14 -74.62 -23.55
N VAL A 279 4.34 -74.78 -24.12
CA VAL A 279 5.50 -73.93 -23.83
C VAL A 279 5.31 -72.54 -24.44
N ARG A 280 4.71 -72.44 -25.64
CA ARG A 280 4.33 -71.16 -26.25
C ARG A 280 3.31 -70.40 -25.41
N ARG A 281 2.26 -71.09 -24.93
CA ARG A 281 1.24 -70.50 -24.07
C ARG A 281 1.83 -70.03 -22.73
N LEU A 282 2.71 -70.82 -22.14
CA LEU A 282 3.35 -70.49 -20.87
C LEU A 282 4.32 -69.30 -21.00
N ALA A 283 5.08 -69.23 -22.08
CA ALA A 283 5.98 -68.11 -22.34
C ALA A 283 5.20 -66.81 -22.55
N GLN A 284 4.07 -66.86 -23.26
CA GLN A 284 3.19 -65.70 -23.42
C GLN A 284 2.56 -65.26 -22.10
N GLN A 285 2.16 -66.20 -21.22
CA GLN A 285 1.62 -65.87 -19.89
C GLN A 285 2.67 -65.27 -18.95
N GLN A 286 3.94 -65.68 -19.08
CA GLN A 286 5.02 -65.21 -18.22
C GLN A 286 5.83 -64.06 -18.84
N GLY A 287 5.45 -63.57 -20.03
CA GLY A 287 6.14 -62.48 -20.72
C GLY A 287 7.57 -62.81 -21.16
N VAL A 288 7.87 -64.09 -21.41
CA VAL A 288 9.22 -64.57 -21.77
C VAL A 288 9.36 -64.68 -23.28
N ASP A 289 10.38 -64.06 -23.85
CA ASP A 289 10.74 -64.23 -25.27
C ASP A 289 11.50 -65.55 -25.47
N LEU A 290 10.87 -66.48 -26.18
CA LEU A 290 11.42 -67.81 -26.46
C LEU A 290 12.70 -67.78 -27.29
N ALA A 291 12.94 -66.73 -28.09
CA ALA A 291 14.17 -66.60 -28.87
C ALA A 291 15.41 -66.36 -27.97
N SER A 292 15.19 -65.84 -26.76
CA SER A 292 16.24 -65.58 -25.76
C SER A 292 16.49 -66.75 -24.81
N VAL A 293 15.68 -67.82 -24.89
CA VAL A 293 15.74 -68.96 -23.95
C VAL A 293 16.46 -70.13 -24.58
N LYS A 294 17.59 -70.53 -23.97
CA LYS A 294 18.32 -71.74 -24.37
C LYS A 294 17.62 -72.99 -23.83
N GLY A 295 17.07 -73.82 -24.72
CA GLY A 295 16.33 -75.02 -24.35
C GLY A 295 17.23 -76.15 -23.81
N SER A 296 16.79 -76.81 -22.74
CA SER A 296 17.50 -77.92 -22.09
C SER A 296 17.07 -79.31 -22.58
N GLY A 297 16.04 -79.40 -23.42
CA GLY A 297 15.52 -80.65 -23.95
C GLY A 297 16.42 -81.30 -25.01
N VAL A 298 16.26 -82.62 -25.19
CA VAL A 298 16.97 -83.39 -26.22
C VAL A 298 16.80 -82.73 -27.60
N GLY A 299 17.91 -82.36 -28.23
CA GLY A 299 17.96 -81.62 -29.49
C GLY A 299 17.77 -80.10 -29.36
N GLY A 300 18.03 -79.50 -28.20
CA GLY A 300 17.95 -78.04 -27.99
C GLY A 300 16.53 -77.50 -27.75
N ARG A 301 15.53 -78.37 -27.56
CA ARG A 301 14.12 -77.98 -27.40
C ARG A 301 13.87 -77.27 -26.07
N ILE A 302 13.09 -76.19 -26.12
CA ILE A 302 12.67 -75.43 -24.94
C ILE A 302 11.57 -76.19 -24.19
N ARG A 303 11.79 -76.46 -22.90
CA ARG A 303 10.84 -77.12 -22.00
C ARG A 303 10.13 -76.11 -21.10
N LYS A 304 9.10 -76.60 -20.41
CA LYS A 304 8.36 -75.83 -19.39
C LYS A 304 9.31 -75.27 -18.31
N GLU A 305 10.27 -76.07 -17.85
CA GLU A 305 11.23 -75.64 -16.83
C GLU A 305 12.10 -74.46 -17.31
N ASP A 306 12.45 -74.42 -18.60
CA ASP A 306 13.31 -73.37 -19.15
C ASP A 306 12.60 -72.02 -19.19
N VAL A 307 11.30 -72.02 -19.54
CA VAL A 307 10.45 -70.81 -19.52
C VAL A 307 10.23 -70.31 -18.09
N LEU A 308 10.02 -71.23 -17.13
CA LEU A 308 9.84 -70.85 -15.73
C LEU A 308 11.13 -70.28 -15.13
N LYS A 309 12.28 -70.88 -15.44
CA LYS A 309 13.59 -70.35 -15.03
C LYS A 309 13.88 -68.99 -15.64
N ALA A 310 13.55 -68.79 -16.92
CA ALA A 310 13.71 -67.49 -17.57
C ALA A 310 12.78 -66.42 -16.96
N ALA A 311 11.55 -66.79 -16.62
CA ALA A 311 10.61 -65.90 -15.93
C ALA A 311 11.05 -65.55 -14.49
N GLU A 312 11.60 -66.52 -13.75
CA GLU A 312 12.15 -66.26 -12.41
C GLU A 312 13.42 -65.41 -12.47
N ALA A 313 14.30 -65.66 -13.44
CA ALA A 313 15.49 -64.83 -13.67
C ALA A 313 15.13 -63.38 -14.05
N ALA A 314 14.05 -63.17 -14.82
CA ALA A 314 13.53 -61.84 -15.14
C ALA A 314 12.90 -61.14 -13.93
N LYS A 315 12.32 -61.88 -12.97
CA LYS A 315 11.82 -61.34 -11.69
C LYS A 315 12.91 -61.09 -10.65
N ALA A 316 14.01 -61.84 -10.70
CA ALA A 316 15.12 -61.75 -9.74
C ALA A 316 16.25 -60.83 -10.21
N ALA A 317 16.19 -60.31 -11.44
CA ALA A 317 17.09 -59.23 -11.86
C ALA A 317 16.73 -57.97 -11.06
N PRO A 318 17.66 -57.37 -10.27
CA PRO A 318 17.44 -56.04 -9.74
C PRO A 318 17.19 -55.13 -10.94
N ALA A 319 16.08 -54.40 -10.92
CA ALA A 319 15.78 -53.41 -11.95
C ALA A 319 17.04 -52.58 -12.14
N ALA A 320 17.72 -52.77 -13.28
CA ALA A 320 18.75 -51.87 -13.70
C ALA A 320 18.06 -50.51 -13.70
N SER A 321 18.50 -49.63 -12.79
CA SER A 321 18.04 -48.26 -12.72
C SER A 321 18.26 -47.69 -14.11
N SER A 322 17.22 -47.70 -14.95
CA SER A 322 17.13 -46.82 -16.09
C SER A 322 17.39 -45.44 -15.51
N ALA A 323 18.52 -44.83 -15.90
CA ALA A 323 18.77 -43.43 -15.62
C ALA A 323 17.46 -42.67 -15.85
N PRO A 324 17.05 -41.76 -14.95
CA PRO A 324 15.77 -41.08 -15.07
C PRO A 324 15.67 -40.58 -16.50
N ALA A 325 14.71 -41.12 -17.26
CA ALA A 325 14.39 -40.56 -18.56
C ALA A 325 14.12 -39.09 -18.27
N ALA A 326 14.92 -38.20 -18.88
CA ALA A 326 14.81 -36.77 -18.69
C ALA A 326 13.32 -36.44 -18.83
N ALA A 327 12.72 -36.00 -17.71
CA ALA A 327 11.30 -35.70 -17.68
C ALA A 327 11.05 -34.73 -18.83
N ALA A 328 10.18 -35.12 -19.77
CA ALA A 328 9.73 -34.20 -20.80
C ALA A 328 9.26 -32.93 -20.08
N PRO A 329 9.65 -31.73 -20.55
CA PRO A 329 9.31 -30.48 -19.87
C PRO A 329 7.80 -30.48 -19.63
N ALA A 330 7.41 -30.34 -18.37
CA ALA A 330 6.01 -30.30 -17.99
C ALA A 330 5.33 -29.22 -18.84
N ALA A 331 4.20 -29.57 -19.46
CA ALA A 331 3.38 -28.58 -20.14
C ALA A 331 3.08 -27.44 -19.14
N PRO A 332 3.16 -26.16 -19.57
CA PRO A 332 2.93 -25.04 -18.67
C PRO A 332 1.55 -25.18 -18.02
N ALA A 333 1.48 -24.98 -16.71
CA ALA A 333 0.22 -24.99 -15.98
C ALA A 333 -0.73 -23.94 -16.60
N PRO A 334 -2.03 -24.24 -16.76
CA PRO A 334 -3.01 -23.25 -17.20
C PRO A 334 -2.95 -22.01 -16.29
N VAL A 335 -2.92 -20.82 -16.89
CA VAL A 335 -2.94 -19.56 -16.15
C VAL A 335 -4.33 -19.40 -15.52
N GLU A 336 -4.39 -19.28 -14.20
CA GLU A 336 -5.62 -18.95 -13.50
C GLU A 336 -5.98 -17.48 -13.78
N VAL A 337 -7.15 -17.25 -14.39
CA VAL A 337 -7.62 -15.91 -14.71
C VAL A 337 -8.39 -15.38 -13.50
N SER A 338 -7.89 -14.30 -12.91
CA SER A 338 -8.56 -13.64 -11.79
C SER A 338 -9.96 -13.13 -12.19
N PRO A 339 -10.99 -13.33 -11.36
CA PRO A 339 -12.33 -12.79 -11.61
C PRO A 339 -12.38 -11.26 -11.54
N LEU A 340 -11.35 -10.61 -11.01
CA LEU A 340 -11.27 -9.14 -10.93
C LEU A 340 -10.99 -8.48 -12.28
N ARG A 341 -10.50 -9.23 -13.27
CA ARG A 341 -10.12 -8.68 -14.57
C ARG A 341 -11.34 -8.03 -15.25
N GLY A 342 -11.24 -6.73 -15.54
CA GLY A 342 -12.30 -5.96 -16.21
C GLY A 342 -13.39 -5.43 -15.27
N THR A 343 -13.20 -5.52 -13.95
CA THR A 343 -14.14 -4.99 -12.95
C THR A 343 -13.64 -3.70 -12.32
N THR A 344 -14.56 -2.89 -11.79
CA THR A 344 -14.27 -1.74 -10.95
C THR A 344 -14.82 -1.99 -9.55
N GLN A 345 -14.02 -1.72 -8.52
CA GLN A 345 -14.42 -1.90 -7.12
C GLN A 345 -14.09 -0.64 -6.33
N LYS A 346 -14.94 -0.29 -5.37
CA LYS A 346 -14.65 0.78 -4.41
C LYS A 346 -13.47 0.36 -3.53
N MET A 347 -12.59 1.30 -3.21
CA MET A 347 -11.57 1.08 -2.18
C MET A 347 -12.23 0.92 -0.81
N SER A 348 -11.77 -0.06 -0.03
CA SER A 348 -12.14 -0.14 1.39
C SER A 348 -11.66 1.09 2.15
N ARG A 349 -12.31 1.40 3.29
CA ARG A 349 -11.89 2.52 4.17
C ARG A 349 -10.41 2.43 4.55
N LEU A 350 -9.95 1.25 4.98
CA LEU A 350 -8.54 1.02 5.31
C LEU A 350 -7.63 1.33 4.11
N ARG A 351 -8.03 0.97 2.89
CA ARG A 351 -7.23 1.23 1.68
C ARG A 351 -7.15 2.73 1.36
N LYS A 352 -8.25 3.48 1.52
CA LYS A 352 -8.27 4.94 1.33
C LYS A 352 -7.31 5.63 2.29
N VAL A 353 -7.40 5.32 3.59
CA VAL A 353 -6.53 5.89 4.63
C VAL A 353 -5.05 5.58 4.37
N ILE A 354 -4.73 4.34 3.99
CA ILE A 354 -3.34 3.97 3.66
C ILE A 354 -2.85 4.75 2.44
N ALA A 355 -3.68 4.92 1.40
CA ALA A 355 -3.31 5.64 0.19
C ALA A 355 -3.03 7.12 0.47
N GLU A 356 -3.91 7.79 1.22
CA GLU A 356 -3.74 9.20 1.64
C GLU A 356 -2.45 9.37 2.45
N ARG A 357 -2.22 8.52 3.46
CA ARG A 357 -1.00 8.58 4.28
C ARG A 357 0.27 8.30 3.49
N ALA A 358 0.22 7.36 2.54
CA ALA A 358 1.38 7.05 1.70
C ALA A 358 1.76 8.25 0.82
N VAL A 359 0.77 8.90 0.19
CA VAL A 359 1.00 10.09 -0.64
C VAL A 359 1.52 11.25 0.22
N ALA A 360 0.89 11.51 1.36
CA ALA A 360 1.33 12.55 2.28
C ALA A 360 2.79 12.33 2.72
N SER A 361 3.16 11.10 3.07
CA SER A 361 4.54 10.76 3.44
C SER A 361 5.52 10.98 2.28
N MET A 362 5.17 10.55 1.07
CA MET A 362 6.01 10.71 -0.13
C MET A 362 6.20 12.18 -0.53
N GLN A 363 5.19 13.03 -0.31
CA GLN A 363 5.29 14.46 -0.59
C GLN A 363 6.09 15.20 0.49
N ALA A 364 5.98 14.77 1.75
CA ALA A 364 6.64 15.40 2.88
C ALA A 364 8.09 14.95 3.08
N THR A 365 8.51 13.80 2.56
CA THR A 365 9.85 13.23 2.80
C THR A 365 10.68 13.16 1.52
N ALA A 366 12.00 13.36 1.64
CA ALA A 366 12.93 13.14 0.52
C ALA A 366 13.45 11.70 0.59
N GLN A 367 12.66 10.72 0.13
CA GLN A 367 13.03 9.31 0.34
C GLN A 367 14.22 8.87 -0.52
N LEU A 368 15.19 8.23 0.14
CA LEU A 368 16.27 7.49 -0.50
C LEU A 368 16.34 6.08 0.08
N THR A 369 16.65 5.09 -0.76
CA THR A 369 16.91 3.71 -0.33
C THR A 369 18.37 3.35 -0.50
N THR A 370 19.00 2.82 0.55
CA THR A 370 20.33 2.20 0.50
C THR A 370 20.20 0.70 0.72
N VAL A 371 20.86 -0.10 -0.11
CA VAL A 371 20.79 -1.57 -0.06
C VAL A 371 22.17 -2.16 0.17
N VAL A 372 22.26 -3.11 1.10
CA VAL A 372 23.46 -3.92 1.33
C VAL A 372 23.14 -5.40 1.21
N GLU A 373 24.11 -6.17 0.73
CA GLU A 373 24.08 -7.63 0.77
C GLU A 373 24.79 -8.14 2.03
N VAL A 374 24.21 -9.10 2.74
CA VAL A 374 24.72 -9.64 4.01
C VAL A 374 24.88 -11.15 3.92
N ASP A 375 26.04 -11.67 4.30
CA ASP A 375 26.31 -13.10 4.36
C ASP A 375 25.86 -13.71 5.70
N VAL A 376 24.65 -14.24 5.72
CA VAL A 376 24.03 -14.86 6.90
C VAL A 376 24.32 -16.36 7.00
N THR A 377 25.37 -16.89 6.35
CA THR A 377 25.66 -18.33 6.39
C THR A 377 25.92 -18.84 7.81
N LYS A 378 26.69 -18.10 8.62
CA LYS A 378 26.93 -18.47 10.03
C LYS A 378 25.66 -18.40 10.86
N LEU A 379 24.85 -17.36 10.63
CA LEU A 379 23.56 -17.19 11.29
C LEU A 379 22.58 -18.32 10.95
N ALA A 380 22.53 -18.74 9.69
CA ALA A 380 21.71 -19.86 9.25
C ALA A 380 22.12 -21.17 9.95
N ALA A 381 23.42 -21.42 10.07
CA ALA A 381 23.95 -22.58 10.80
C ALA A 381 23.62 -22.51 12.30
N LEU A 382 23.77 -21.34 12.94
CA LEU A 382 23.37 -21.13 14.33
C LEU A 382 21.88 -21.42 14.53
N ARG A 383 21.02 -20.82 13.70
CA ARG A 383 19.57 -21.02 13.76
C ARG A 383 19.21 -22.50 13.62
N ASP A 384 19.80 -23.19 12.65
CA ASP A 384 19.50 -24.61 12.41
C ASP A 384 19.95 -25.52 13.56
N ARG A 385 21.05 -25.17 14.24
CA ARG A 385 21.52 -25.85 15.45
C ARG A 385 20.61 -25.59 16.66
N MET A 386 20.16 -24.36 16.86
CA MET A 386 19.45 -23.95 18.09
C MET A 386 17.92 -24.07 18.01
N LYS A 387 17.32 -24.09 16.81
CA LYS A 387 15.85 -24.03 16.63
C LYS A 387 15.07 -25.11 17.39
N GLY A 388 15.63 -26.31 17.52
CA GLY A 388 14.99 -27.41 18.23
C GLY A 388 14.91 -27.16 19.74
N GLU A 389 16.05 -26.81 20.35
CA GLU A 389 16.11 -26.47 21.78
C GLU A 389 15.29 -25.21 22.09
N PHE A 390 15.40 -24.19 21.26
CA PHE A 390 14.65 -22.95 21.40
C PHE A 390 13.14 -23.24 21.43
N GLN A 391 12.62 -24.00 20.46
CA GLN A 391 11.21 -24.35 20.43
C GLN A 391 10.77 -25.18 21.64
N GLN A 392 11.63 -26.07 22.14
CA GLN A 392 11.32 -26.85 23.35
C GLN A 392 11.22 -25.97 24.61
N LYS A 393 12.09 -24.96 24.74
CA LYS A 393 12.15 -24.09 25.92
C LYS A 393 11.14 -22.94 25.88
N THR A 394 10.90 -22.35 24.71
CA THR A 394 10.04 -21.16 24.57
C THR A 394 8.65 -21.50 24.04
N GLY A 395 8.46 -22.62 23.35
CA GLY A 395 7.25 -22.92 22.58
C GLY A 395 7.18 -22.22 21.22
N ASP A 396 8.09 -21.29 20.94
CA ASP A 396 8.10 -20.45 19.75
C ASP A 396 9.12 -20.95 18.71
N LYS A 397 8.87 -20.70 17.42
CA LYS A 397 9.82 -21.08 16.36
C LYS A 397 10.94 -20.05 16.22
N LEU A 398 12.17 -20.53 16.15
CA LEU A 398 13.33 -19.68 15.87
C LEU A 398 13.46 -19.39 14.37
N SER A 399 12.81 -18.31 13.90
CA SER A 399 12.95 -17.81 12.53
C SER A 399 14.15 -16.85 12.39
N PHE A 400 14.42 -16.33 11.19
CA PHE A 400 15.45 -15.30 10.99
C PHE A 400 15.04 -13.92 11.52
N LEU A 401 13.73 -13.63 11.56
CA LEU A 401 13.22 -12.29 11.85
C LEU A 401 13.67 -11.74 13.23
N PRO A 402 13.63 -12.51 14.33
CA PRO A 402 14.12 -12.03 15.63
C PRO A 402 15.61 -11.64 15.63
N PHE A 403 16.45 -12.33 14.84
CA PHE A 403 17.86 -11.97 14.70
C PHE A 403 18.06 -10.66 13.92
N PHE A 404 17.26 -10.46 12.87
CA PHE A 404 17.26 -9.21 12.12
C PHE A 404 16.74 -8.06 12.97
N ALA A 405 15.68 -8.30 13.76
CA ALA A 405 15.11 -7.31 14.64
C ALA A 405 16.12 -6.87 15.71
N ILE A 406 16.73 -7.78 16.45
CA ILE A 406 17.69 -7.41 17.51
C ILE A 406 18.92 -6.71 16.92
N ALA A 407 19.43 -7.14 15.76
CA ALA A 407 20.55 -6.46 15.10
C ALA A 407 20.18 -5.04 14.64
N ALA A 408 18.96 -4.84 14.12
CA ALA A 408 18.46 -3.51 13.76
C ALA A 408 18.30 -2.63 15.01
N ILE A 409 17.71 -3.14 16.09
CA ILE A 409 17.52 -2.44 17.36
C ILE A 409 18.85 -1.99 17.97
N GLU A 410 19.85 -2.87 18.02
CA GLU A 410 21.21 -2.50 18.45
C GLU A 410 21.81 -1.40 17.56
N GLY A 411 21.55 -1.45 16.24
CA GLY A 411 21.90 -0.39 15.30
C GLY A 411 21.20 0.93 15.61
N LEU A 412 19.90 0.92 15.92
CA LEU A 412 19.14 2.14 16.25
C LEU A 412 19.70 2.83 17.49
N LYS A 413 20.09 2.05 18.51
CA LYS A 413 20.77 2.59 19.72
C LYS A 413 22.09 3.28 19.39
N ALA A 414 22.84 2.74 18.44
CA ALA A 414 24.13 3.30 18.02
C ALA A 414 23.98 4.51 17.07
N TYR A 415 22.87 4.58 16.32
CA TYR A 415 22.59 5.59 15.31
C TYR A 415 21.18 6.17 15.50
N PRO A 416 20.96 6.97 16.56
CA PRO A 416 19.62 7.44 16.92
C PRO A 416 18.95 8.31 15.85
N ILE A 417 19.72 8.91 14.92
CA ILE A 417 19.19 9.61 13.75
C ILE A 417 18.37 8.72 12.81
N ILE A 418 18.59 7.40 12.82
CA ILE A 418 17.78 6.45 12.07
C ILE A 418 16.44 6.19 12.77
N ASN A 419 16.39 6.37 14.09
CA ASN A 419 15.20 6.17 14.93
C ASN A 419 14.46 7.48 15.27
N SER A 420 14.80 8.59 14.61
CA SER A 420 14.24 9.91 14.92
C SER A 420 12.92 10.18 14.18
N THR A 421 12.29 11.29 14.56
CA THR A 421 11.17 11.92 13.84
C THR A 421 11.49 13.39 13.60
N VAL A 422 10.75 14.04 12.70
CA VAL A 422 10.86 15.48 12.42
C VAL A 422 9.59 16.17 12.92
N GLU A 423 9.75 17.19 13.76
CA GLU A 423 8.66 18.02 14.30
C GLU A 423 8.97 19.50 14.03
N GLY A 424 8.32 20.06 13.00
CA GLY A 424 8.66 21.39 12.50
C GLY A 424 10.12 21.45 12.04
N ASP A 425 10.91 22.31 12.69
CA ASP A 425 12.35 22.49 12.44
C ASP A 425 13.22 21.67 13.41
N GLU A 426 12.62 20.84 14.27
CA GLU A 426 13.32 20.03 15.26
C GLU A 426 13.42 18.56 14.84
N ILE A 427 14.55 17.93 15.21
CA ILE A 427 14.73 16.48 15.13
C ILE A 427 14.51 15.91 16.52
N VAL A 428 13.52 15.02 16.65
CA VAL A 428 13.17 14.38 17.92
C VAL A 428 13.75 12.98 17.96
N TYR A 429 14.49 12.70 19.03
CA TYR A 429 15.08 11.38 19.29
C TYR A 429 14.31 10.66 20.41
N PRO A 430 13.58 9.58 20.11
CA PRO A 430 12.89 8.80 21.12
C PRO A 430 13.86 8.18 22.13
N ALA A 431 13.43 8.09 23.40
CA ALA A 431 14.21 7.47 24.47
C ALA A 431 14.29 5.93 24.37
N HIS A 432 13.39 5.32 23.60
CA HIS A 432 13.26 3.87 23.45
C HIS A 432 13.04 3.48 21.98
N GLU A 433 13.48 2.28 21.59
CA GLU A 433 13.18 1.70 20.28
C GLU A 433 11.84 0.96 20.31
N ASN A 434 10.83 1.52 19.66
CA ASN A 434 9.55 0.86 19.43
C ASN A 434 9.49 0.40 17.97
N VAL A 435 9.50 -0.91 17.74
CA VAL A 435 9.64 -1.45 16.38
C VAL A 435 8.29 -1.94 15.86
N SER A 436 7.77 -1.22 14.87
CA SER A 436 6.63 -1.65 14.06
C SER A 436 7.00 -2.83 13.19
N ILE A 437 6.15 -3.86 13.14
CA ILE A 437 6.35 -5.05 12.30
C ILE A 437 5.25 -5.08 11.26
N ALA A 438 5.61 -5.02 9.98
CA ALA A 438 4.66 -5.10 8.89
C ALA A 438 4.06 -6.52 8.77
N VAL A 439 2.73 -6.62 8.88
CA VAL A 439 1.98 -7.88 8.79
C VAL A 439 0.96 -7.81 7.68
N ASP A 440 1.15 -8.67 6.68
CA ASP A 440 0.22 -8.90 5.57
C ASP A 440 -1.01 -9.67 6.05
N THR A 441 -2.20 -9.14 5.75
CA THR A 441 -3.51 -9.75 6.02
C THR A 441 -4.41 -9.63 4.80
N GLU A 442 -5.48 -10.42 4.74
CA GLU A 442 -6.46 -10.34 3.65
C GLU A 442 -7.13 -8.96 3.52
N ARG A 443 -7.21 -8.21 4.63
CA ARG A 443 -7.79 -6.86 4.66
C ARG A 443 -6.80 -5.78 4.22
N GLY A 444 -5.50 -6.09 4.22
CA GLY A 444 -4.43 -5.17 3.91
C GLY A 444 -3.26 -5.25 4.89
N LEU A 445 -2.32 -4.32 4.72
CA LEU A 445 -1.13 -4.23 5.54
C LEU A 445 -1.43 -3.49 6.85
N LEU A 446 -0.99 -4.06 7.96
CA LEU A 446 -1.03 -3.44 9.28
C LEU A 446 0.35 -3.52 9.92
N THR A 447 0.66 -2.58 10.81
CA THR A 447 2.00 -2.42 11.41
C THR A 447 1.91 -2.38 12.94
N PRO A 448 1.56 -3.50 13.61
CA PRO A 448 1.60 -3.57 15.06
C PRO A 448 3.00 -3.28 15.62
N VAL A 449 3.07 -2.71 16.82
CA VAL A 449 4.29 -2.19 17.44
C VAL A 449 4.76 -3.10 18.57
N VAL A 450 6.01 -3.56 18.48
CA VAL A 450 6.75 -4.14 19.61
C VAL A 450 7.33 -2.98 20.42
N LYS A 451 6.72 -2.67 21.56
CA LYS A 451 7.14 -1.55 22.43
C LYS A 451 8.38 -1.91 23.25
N ASP A 452 9.23 -0.95 23.57
CA ASP A 452 10.46 -1.17 24.36
C ASP A 452 11.30 -2.33 23.80
N ALA A 453 11.35 -2.45 22.47
CA ALA A 453 12.07 -3.52 21.79
C ALA A 453 13.57 -3.48 22.11
N GLY A 454 14.08 -2.28 22.42
CA GLY A 454 15.43 -2.03 22.93
C GLY A 454 15.88 -2.96 24.06
N ASP A 455 14.98 -3.36 24.95
CA ASP A 455 15.34 -4.07 26.18
C ASP A 455 15.05 -5.58 26.10
N LYS A 456 14.68 -6.07 24.92
CA LYS A 456 14.22 -7.46 24.71
C LYS A 456 15.32 -8.34 24.14
N ASN A 457 15.33 -9.58 24.60
CA ASN A 457 16.11 -10.67 24.01
C ASN A 457 15.36 -11.35 22.84
N ILE A 458 16.01 -12.31 22.17
CA ILE A 458 15.46 -12.99 21.00
C ILE A 458 14.21 -13.80 21.34
N ALA A 459 14.14 -14.45 22.51
CA ALA A 459 12.94 -15.19 22.93
C ALA A 459 11.73 -14.27 23.10
N GLN A 460 11.92 -13.12 23.76
CA GLN A 460 10.87 -12.12 23.96
C GLN A 460 10.40 -11.52 22.63
N LEU A 461 11.35 -11.12 21.77
CA LEU A 461 11.03 -10.60 20.43
C LEU A 461 10.30 -11.65 19.58
N ALA A 462 10.77 -12.90 19.56
CA ALA A 462 10.14 -13.96 18.79
C ALA A 462 8.68 -14.18 19.21
N ARG A 463 8.43 -14.24 20.52
CA ARG A 463 7.09 -14.43 21.08
C ARG A 463 6.17 -13.27 20.75
N GLU A 464 6.61 -12.03 20.99
CA GLU A 464 5.76 -10.86 20.82
C GLU A 464 5.46 -10.56 19.35
N ILE A 465 6.45 -10.74 18.47
CA ILE A 465 6.23 -10.65 17.03
C ILE A 465 5.22 -11.71 16.57
N ALA A 466 5.32 -12.94 17.08
CA ALA A 466 4.39 -14.01 16.73
C ALA A 466 2.97 -13.75 17.25
N ASP A 467 2.83 -13.28 18.49
CA ASP A 467 1.56 -12.91 19.10
C ASP A 467 0.88 -11.77 18.34
N LEU A 468 1.60 -10.65 18.13
CA LEU A 468 1.09 -9.51 17.38
C LEU A 468 0.69 -9.94 15.97
N ALA A 469 1.54 -10.69 15.26
CA ALA A 469 1.20 -11.14 13.90
C ALA A 469 -0.01 -12.08 13.86
N ALA A 470 -0.22 -12.92 14.88
CA ALA A 470 -1.43 -13.74 14.99
C ALA A 470 -2.67 -12.86 15.24
N ARG A 471 -2.60 -11.94 16.21
CA ARG A 471 -3.71 -11.04 16.53
C ARG A 471 -4.03 -10.06 15.41
N THR A 472 -3.05 -9.64 14.62
CA THR A 472 -3.29 -8.82 13.42
C THR A 472 -4.12 -9.57 12.39
N ARG A 473 -3.76 -10.83 12.10
CA ARG A 473 -4.50 -11.68 11.15
C ARG A 473 -5.90 -12.04 11.66
N ASP A 474 -6.03 -12.24 12.97
CA ASP A 474 -7.29 -12.55 13.65
C ASP A 474 -8.17 -11.31 13.92
N ASN A 475 -7.72 -10.10 13.57
CA ASN A 475 -8.41 -8.84 13.89
C ASN A 475 -8.66 -8.62 15.39
N LYS A 476 -7.66 -8.89 16.22
CA LYS A 476 -7.68 -8.78 17.70
C LYS A 476 -6.62 -7.81 18.25
N LEU A 477 -6.12 -6.90 17.40
CA LEU A 477 -5.23 -5.83 17.86
C LEU A 477 -6.03 -4.77 18.60
N LYS A 478 -5.41 -4.21 19.64
CA LYS A 478 -5.90 -3.01 20.33
C LYS A 478 -5.37 -1.77 19.60
N PRO A 479 -6.09 -0.63 19.65
CA PRO A 479 -5.64 0.61 19.02
C PRO A 479 -4.24 1.07 19.45
N ASP A 480 -3.94 0.92 20.74
CA ASP A 480 -2.62 1.23 21.33
C ASP A 480 -1.45 0.43 20.72
N GLU A 481 -1.73 -0.74 20.16
CA GLU A 481 -0.72 -1.62 19.57
C GLU A 481 -0.39 -1.22 18.12
N LEU A 482 -1.08 -0.24 17.55
CA LEU A 482 -0.82 0.31 16.21
C LEU A 482 -0.13 1.69 16.26
N ALA A 483 0.13 2.22 17.45
CA ALA A 483 0.68 3.56 17.67
C ALA A 483 2.03 3.52 18.38
N GLY A 484 2.79 4.62 18.27
CA GLY A 484 4.04 4.83 19.01
C GLY A 484 5.26 4.08 18.47
N GLY A 485 5.18 3.48 17.28
CA GLY A 485 6.34 2.91 16.61
C GLY A 485 7.30 4.00 16.14
N THR A 486 8.58 3.83 16.42
CA THR A 486 9.66 4.77 16.05
C THR A 486 10.43 4.32 14.80
N PHE A 487 10.39 3.01 14.52
CA PHE A 487 11.03 2.39 13.36
C PHE A 487 10.17 1.24 12.83
N THR A 488 10.27 0.93 11.53
CA THR A 488 9.53 -0.19 10.93
C THR A 488 10.45 -1.25 10.35
N LEU A 489 10.12 -2.53 10.59
CA LEU A 489 10.64 -3.69 9.87
C LEU A 489 9.56 -4.25 8.94
N THR A 490 9.93 -4.48 7.68
CA THR A 490 9.10 -5.17 6.70
C THR A 490 9.85 -6.32 6.04
N ASN A 491 9.15 -7.43 5.76
CA ASN A 491 9.78 -8.67 5.29
C ASN A 491 9.02 -9.30 4.11
N THR A 492 9.23 -8.75 2.93
CA THR A 492 8.78 -9.34 1.67
C THR A 492 9.61 -10.56 1.26
N GLY A 493 10.78 -10.76 1.88
CA GLY A 493 11.59 -11.96 1.74
C GLY A 493 10.87 -13.26 2.09
N SER A 494 9.90 -13.21 2.99
CA SER A 494 9.01 -14.34 3.31
C SER A 494 8.18 -14.83 2.11
N ARG A 495 7.98 -13.97 1.10
CA ARG A 495 7.29 -14.26 -0.17
C ARG A 495 8.27 -14.46 -1.34
N GLY A 496 9.58 -14.46 -1.09
CA GLY A 496 10.62 -14.71 -2.10
C GLY A 496 11.18 -13.46 -2.80
N ALA A 497 10.79 -12.25 -2.39
CA ALA A 497 11.39 -11.03 -2.91
C ALA A 497 12.88 -10.94 -2.51
N LEU A 498 13.76 -10.55 -3.44
CA LEU A 498 15.18 -10.37 -3.13
C LEU A 498 15.39 -9.14 -2.24
N PHE A 499 14.74 -8.03 -2.59
CA PHE A 499 14.62 -6.80 -1.81
C PHE A 499 13.46 -5.99 -2.37
N ASP A 500 13.03 -5.00 -1.61
CA ASP A 500 12.09 -3.95 -1.97
C ASP A 500 12.66 -2.58 -1.60
N THR A 501 12.06 -1.51 -2.11
CA THR A 501 12.31 -0.14 -1.67
C THR A 501 11.10 0.30 -0.85
N PRO A 502 11.06 -0.02 0.46
CA PRO A 502 9.88 0.26 1.28
C PRO A 502 9.62 1.76 1.41
N ILE A 503 8.35 2.15 1.48
CA ILE A 503 7.94 3.54 1.69
C ILE A 503 7.98 3.84 3.19
N VAL A 504 8.68 4.90 3.59
CA VAL A 504 8.64 5.42 4.97
C VAL A 504 7.26 6.02 5.20
N PHE A 505 6.63 5.72 6.34
CA PHE A 505 5.38 6.36 6.77
C PHE A 505 5.65 7.28 7.96
N LEU A 506 5.22 8.55 7.84
CA LEU A 506 5.28 9.51 8.95
C LEU A 506 4.54 9.00 10.21
N PRO A 507 5.00 9.39 11.42
CA PRO A 507 6.10 10.34 11.68
C PRO A 507 7.51 9.72 11.62
N GLN A 508 7.65 8.42 11.37
CA GLN A 508 8.96 7.76 11.36
C GLN A 508 9.84 8.29 10.22
N SER A 509 11.15 8.32 10.45
CA SER A 509 12.12 8.77 9.44
C SER A 509 12.79 7.63 8.66
N ALA A 510 12.62 6.37 9.06
CA ALA A 510 13.22 5.23 8.34
C ALA A 510 12.44 3.90 8.49
N ILE A 511 12.62 3.03 7.50
CA ILE A 511 12.07 1.66 7.44
C ILE A 511 13.10 0.71 6.84
N LEU A 512 13.26 -0.48 7.44
CA LEU A 512 14.16 -1.52 6.94
C LEU A 512 13.38 -2.69 6.31
N GLY A 513 13.61 -2.88 5.03
CA GLY A 513 13.16 -4.01 4.21
C GLY A 513 14.10 -5.19 4.31
N LEU A 514 13.52 -6.37 4.57
CA LEU A 514 14.21 -7.65 4.70
C LEU A 514 13.91 -8.53 3.49
N GLY A 515 14.96 -8.84 2.72
CA GLY A 515 14.92 -9.73 1.58
C GLY A 515 14.84 -11.21 1.91
N ALA A 516 14.67 -12.04 0.88
CA ALA A 516 14.71 -13.49 1.00
C ALA A 516 16.12 -13.98 1.33
N VAL A 517 16.23 -14.89 2.30
CA VAL A 517 17.49 -15.60 2.53
C VAL A 517 17.67 -16.67 1.46
N VAL A 518 18.57 -16.44 0.51
CA VAL A 518 18.80 -17.31 -0.64
C VAL A 518 20.19 -17.93 -0.59
N LYS A 519 20.29 -19.19 -1.03
CA LYS A 519 21.59 -19.84 -1.22
C LYS A 519 22.14 -19.51 -2.60
N LYS A 520 23.37 -18.99 -2.67
CA LYS A 520 24.10 -18.74 -3.93
C LYS A 520 25.60 -18.99 -3.76
N PRO A 521 26.36 -19.21 -4.86
CA PRO A 521 27.81 -19.27 -4.79
C PRO A 521 28.39 -17.96 -4.25
N GLY A 522 29.35 -18.06 -3.33
CA GLY A 522 30.09 -16.93 -2.77
C GLY A 522 31.55 -17.28 -2.58
N ILE A 523 32.41 -16.26 -2.58
CA ILE A 523 33.86 -16.42 -2.40
C ILE A 523 34.15 -16.51 -0.90
N VAL A 524 34.96 -17.49 -0.51
CA VAL A 524 35.50 -17.67 0.83
C VAL A 524 37.01 -17.87 0.76
N SER A 525 37.73 -17.51 1.82
CA SER A 525 39.16 -17.81 1.92
C SER A 525 39.37 -19.17 2.60
N VAL A 526 40.09 -20.07 1.94
CA VAL A 526 40.52 -21.37 2.45
C VAL A 526 42.04 -21.46 2.28
N ASP A 527 42.77 -21.62 3.38
CA ASP A 527 44.24 -21.65 3.41
C ASP A 527 44.90 -20.45 2.70
N GLY A 528 44.30 -19.26 2.85
CA GLY A 528 44.78 -18.01 2.23
C GLY A 528 44.51 -17.92 0.73
N LYS A 529 43.68 -18.80 0.16
CA LYS A 529 43.28 -18.80 -1.25
C LYS A 529 41.78 -18.64 -1.39
N ASP A 530 41.36 -17.99 -2.47
CA ASP A 530 39.95 -17.86 -2.81
C ASP A 530 39.38 -19.21 -3.25
N ALA A 531 38.24 -19.57 -2.68
CA ALA A 531 37.45 -20.73 -3.02
C ALA A 531 35.98 -20.34 -3.16
N ILE A 532 35.21 -21.09 -3.95
CA ILE A 532 33.77 -20.89 -4.09
C ILE A 532 33.05 -21.86 -3.16
N ALA A 533 32.16 -21.34 -2.32
CA ALA A 533 31.28 -22.12 -1.45
C ALA A 533 29.82 -21.71 -1.63
N VAL A 534 28.89 -22.59 -1.25
CA VAL A 534 27.47 -22.22 -1.14
C VAL A 534 27.29 -21.40 0.13
N ARG A 535 26.74 -20.20 -0.02
CA ARG A 535 26.52 -19.24 1.07
C ARG A 535 25.05 -18.84 1.12
N SER A 536 24.57 -18.47 2.29
CA SER A 536 23.25 -17.88 2.50
C SER A 536 23.36 -16.37 2.56
N TYR A 537 22.71 -15.68 1.64
CA TYR A 537 22.71 -14.22 1.56
C TYR A 537 21.32 -13.65 1.74
N VAL A 538 21.26 -12.43 2.26
CA VAL A 538 20.05 -11.60 2.34
C VAL A 538 20.39 -10.18 1.92
N TYR A 539 19.46 -9.49 1.28
CA TYR A 539 19.55 -8.04 1.07
C TYR A 539 18.81 -7.31 2.18
N LEU A 540 19.43 -6.25 2.69
CA LEU A 540 18.83 -5.31 3.62
C LEU A 540 18.67 -3.97 2.92
N ALA A 541 17.44 -3.49 2.80
CA ALA A 541 17.13 -2.23 2.12
C ALA A 541 16.57 -1.23 3.14
N LEU A 542 17.37 -0.20 3.48
CA LEU A 542 16.92 0.88 4.36
C LEU A 542 16.41 2.03 3.49
N SER A 543 15.13 2.34 3.59
CA SER A 543 14.58 3.60 3.09
C SER A 543 14.48 4.61 4.23
N TYR A 544 14.81 5.86 3.94
CA TYR A 544 14.90 6.92 4.95
C TYR A 544 14.61 8.30 4.37
N ASP A 545 14.22 9.24 5.23
CA ASP A 545 14.04 10.64 4.88
C ASP A 545 15.40 11.36 4.80
N HIS A 546 15.84 11.63 3.57
CA HIS A 546 17.13 12.27 3.28
C HIS A 546 17.18 13.76 3.67
N ARG A 547 16.09 14.34 4.18
CA ARG A 547 16.14 15.68 4.78
C ARG A 547 16.98 15.71 6.05
N ILE A 548 17.00 14.61 6.81
CA ILE A 548 17.70 14.53 8.11
C ILE A 548 18.66 13.34 8.23
N ILE A 549 18.54 12.31 7.37
CA ILE A 549 19.43 11.15 7.37
C ILE A 549 20.29 11.20 6.10
N ASP A 550 21.59 11.41 6.28
CA ASP A 550 22.54 11.36 5.17
C ASP A 550 22.86 9.91 4.77
N GLY A 551 23.27 9.71 3.53
CA GLY A 551 23.72 8.40 3.05
C GLY A 551 24.87 7.80 3.86
N ALA A 552 25.70 8.63 4.50
CA ALA A 552 26.75 8.16 5.40
C ALA A 552 26.18 7.54 6.69
N ASP A 553 25.10 8.08 7.25
CA ASP A 553 24.46 7.56 8.46
C ASP A 553 23.74 6.25 8.15
N ALA A 554 23.02 6.20 7.03
CA ALA A 554 22.42 4.96 6.53
C ALA A 554 23.48 3.86 6.31
N ALA A 555 24.63 4.20 5.69
CA ALA A 555 25.71 3.25 5.45
C ALA A 555 26.37 2.76 6.75
N ARG A 556 26.56 3.63 7.76
CA ARG A 556 27.11 3.22 9.07
C ARG A 556 26.13 2.32 9.83
N PHE A 557 24.85 2.65 9.83
CA PHE A 557 23.80 1.82 10.41
C PHE A 557 23.77 0.43 9.75
N LEU A 558 23.63 0.38 8.42
CA LEU A 558 23.60 -0.88 7.67
C LEU A 558 24.90 -1.68 7.82
N GLY A 559 26.04 -1.00 7.89
CA GLY A 559 27.35 -1.62 8.14
C GLY A 559 27.41 -2.30 9.51
N THR A 560 26.86 -1.67 10.55
CA THR A 560 26.78 -2.25 11.89
C THR A 560 25.83 -3.44 11.94
N VAL A 561 24.63 -3.32 11.35
CA VAL A 561 23.66 -4.42 11.25
C VAL A 561 24.26 -5.60 10.47
N LYS A 562 24.93 -5.33 9.33
CA LYS A 562 25.64 -6.33 8.53
C LYS A 562 26.70 -7.05 9.36
N ALA A 563 27.59 -6.31 10.02
CA ALA A 563 28.65 -6.89 10.84
C ALA A 563 28.09 -7.78 11.96
N ARG A 564 27.03 -7.32 12.62
CA ARG A 564 26.35 -8.07 13.69
C ARG A 564 25.78 -9.39 13.19
N LEU A 565 25.10 -9.39 12.05
CA LEU A 565 24.52 -10.58 11.43
C LEU A 565 25.56 -11.55 10.87
N GLU A 566 26.63 -11.05 10.25
CA GLU A 566 27.73 -11.86 9.70
C GLU A 566 28.59 -12.50 10.80
N ALA A 567 28.71 -11.84 11.95
CA ALA A 567 29.38 -12.40 13.13
C ALA A 567 28.60 -13.59 13.71
N ALA A 568 27.26 -13.52 13.69
CA ALA A 568 26.35 -14.55 14.19
C ALA A 568 26.59 -14.99 15.65
N GLN A 569 27.00 -14.05 16.51
CA GLN A 569 27.28 -14.29 17.93
C GLN A 569 26.05 -13.95 18.78
N PHE A 570 24.96 -14.70 18.61
CA PHE A 570 23.67 -14.43 19.26
C PHE A 570 23.35 -15.38 20.41
N GLU A 571 24.24 -16.32 20.74
CA GLU A 571 23.99 -17.31 21.79
C GLU A 571 23.62 -16.69 23.14
N GLY A 572 24.24 -15.56 23.51
CA GLY A 572 23.92 -14.81 24.73
C GLY A 572 22.55 -14.13 24.71
N ASP A 573 22.02 -13.86 23.52
CA ASP A 573 20.77 -13.12 23.33
C ASP A 573 19.57 -14.05 23.11
N LEU A 574 19.78 -15.37 23.03
CA LEU A 574 18.71 -16.33 22.76
C LEU A 574 17.63 -16.33 23.84
N GLY A 575 17.97 -15.97 25.08
CA GLY A 575 17.03 -15.93 26.21
C GLY A 575 16.54 -17.31 26.65
N ILE A 576 17.37 -18.35 26.50
CA ILE A 576 17.06 -19.77 26.83
C ILE A 576 18.17 -20.47 27.59
#